data_AF-A0A1E3QPB0-F1
#
_entry.id   AF-A0A1E3QPB0-F1
#
_cell.length_a   1.000
_cell.length_b   1.000
_cell.length_c   1.000
_cell.angle_alpha   90.00
_cell.angle_beta   90.00
_cell.angle_gamma   90.00
#
_symmetry.space_group_name_H-M   'P 1'
#
loop_
_entity.id
_entity.type
_entity.pdbx_description
1 polymer ?
#
loop_
_entity_poly.entity_id
_entity_poly.type
_entity_poly.pdbx_seq_one_letter_code
_entity_poly.pdbx_strand_id
1 'polypeptide(L)'
;MSTTNTVSNSPKILQLLKPLVTNIQFYWFLGHVATVTFSVLHSLTSLFKAAYSPTPLRFYRWALVAIIFSYLIVLRQSYKNKKSLPFQLLVNRDFLLHDFLKNDNVQYLLFALSLLLFTTNANPNRGPIPLQGALYSFTIFSTFHALNYFNNNLNKSNARLLDWIKNFQAQFSEKSHYICATAEAMILLQMITIVPRTLILLVFRWQVLNAAKHLIVVLSYVVFIKLRYEQNAVTKTVIDGYVLKVDTLLSAPQLAVIPVQVKNFWFVTVKGLVRKYIGPIRLPQSKPGKKEM
;
A
#
# COMPACT_ATOMS: atom_id res chain seq x y z
N MET A 1 37.40 36.68 43.34
CA MET A 1 36.80 35.36 43.09
C MET A 1 35.56 35.57 42.23
N SER A 2 35.66 35.24 40.94
CA SER A 2 34.55 35.37 39.98
C SER A 2 33.91 33.99 39.81
N THR A 3 32.69 33.83 40.28
CA THR A 3 31.91 32.59 40.15
C THR A 3 31.35 32.50 38.73
N THR A 4 31.97 31.65 37.92
CA THR A 4 31.48 31.26 36.59
C THR A 4 30.23 30.40 36.75
N ASN A 5 29.05 31.01 36.54
CA ASN A 5 27.78 30.30 36.40
C ASN A 5 27.79 29.46 35.12
N THR A 6 28.02 28.16 35.25
CA THR A 6 27.78 27.17 34.20
C THR A 6 26.27 26.95 34.06
N VAL A 7 25.63 27.77 33.22
CA VAL A 7 24.23 27.54 32.81
C VAL A 7 24.18 26.24 31.99
N SER A 8 23.79 25.16 32.65
CA SER A 8 23.45 23.88 32.03
C SER A 8 22.24 24.07 31.10
N ASN A 9 22.50 24.15 29.79
CA ASN A 9 21.47 24.33 28.74
C ASN A 9 20.65 23.06 28.42
N SER A 10 20.88 21.95 29.14
CA SER A 10 20.27 20.65 28.85
C SER A 10 18.79 20.44 29.25
N PRO A 11 18.13 21.21 30.15
CA PRO A 11 16.74 20.92 30.55
C PRO A 11 15.67 21.47 29.59
N LYS A 12 15.96 22.47 28.76
CA LYS A 12 14.96 23.11 27.88
C LYS A 12 14.53 22.21 26.71
N ILE A 13 15.47 21.51 26.09
CA ILE A 13 15.18 20.63 24.94
C ILE A 13 14.34 19.42 25.39
N LEU A 14 14.70 18.78 26.51
CA LEU A 14 13.93 17.64 27.04
C LEU A 14 12.50 18.04 27.42
N GLN A 15 12.30 19.22 28.00
CA GLN A 15 10.96 19.74 28.32
C GLN A 15 10.13 20.07 27.07
N LEU A 16 10.76 20.57 26.00
CA LEU A 16 10.12 20.81 24.70
C LEU A 16 9.79 19.51 23.95
N LEU A 17 10.63 18.47 24.07
CA LEU A 17 10.45 17.18 23.39
C LEU A 17 9.46 16.25 24.10
N LYS A 18 9.34 16.34 25.43
CA LYS A 18 8.44 15.50 26.24
C LYS A 18 6.98 15.47 25.74
N PRO A 19 6.32 16.60 25.42
CA PRO A 19 4.94 16.56 24.90
C PRO A 19 4.85 15.98 23.47
N LEU A 20 5.91 16.08 22.66
CA LEU A 20 5.93 15.48 21.32
C LEU A 20 6.10 13.96 21.40
N VAL A 21 7.08 13.48 22.17
CA VAL A 21 7.41 12.05 22.28
C VAL A 21 6.32 11.27 23.01
N THR A 22 5.53 11.90 23.87
CA THR A 22 4.37 11.24 24.51
C THR A 22 3.13 11.15 23.61
N ASN A 23 3.12 11.85 22.47
CA ASN A 23 2.00 11.86 21.56
C ASN A 23 2.11 10.71 20.53
N ILE A 24 1.08 9.86 20.49
CA ILE A 24 0.99 8.77 19.50
C ILE A 24 1.07 9.26 18.04
N GLN A 25 0.62 10.49 17.76
CA GLN A 25 0.69 11.10 16.43
C GLN A 25 2.14 11.37 16.00
N PHE A 26 3.05 11.60 16.95
CA PHE A 26 4.47 11.75 16.64
C PHE A 26 5.09 10.44 16.17
N TYR A 27 4.74 9.32 16.80
CA TYR A 27 5.19 8.00 16.34
C TYR A 27 4.60 7.62 14.97
N TRP A 28 3.34 7.98 14.73
CA TRP A 28 2.72 7.84 13.41
C TRP A 28 3.48 8.64 12.34
N PHE A 29 3.86 9.87 12.65
CA PHE A 29 4.73 10.69 11.80
C PHE A 29 6.09 10.03 11.55
N LEU A 30 6.77 9.55 12.59
CA LEU A 30 8.06 8.85 12.45
C LEU A 30 7.94 7.60 11.56
N GLY A 31 6.85 6.84 11.67
CA GLY A 31 6.57 5.70 10.81
C GLY A 31 6.44 6.10 9.33
N HIS A 32 5.80 7.22 9.03
CA HIS A 32 5.72 7.73 7.66
C HIS A 32 7.06 8.26 7.13
N VAL A 33 7.82 9.00 7.95
CA VAL A 33 9.18 9.43 7.58
C VAL A 33 10.07 8.21 7.29
N ALA A 34 10.06 7.21 8.17
CA ALA A 34 10.80 5.96 7.99
C ALA A 34 10.37 5.22 6.72
N THR A 35 9.06 5.17 6.43
CA THR A 35 8.54 4.60 5.17
C THR A 35 9.16 5.28 3.96
N VAL A 36 9.14 6.62 3.90
CA VAL A 36 9.72 7.37 2.78
C VAL A 36 11.22 7.13 2.69
N THR A 37 11.95 7.25 3.79
CA THR A 37 13.39 7.05 3.83
C THR A 37 13.79 5.66 3.33
N PHE A 38 13.17 4.60 3.86
CA PHE A 38 13.53 3.24 3.47
C PHE A 38 13.07 2.88 2.06
N SER A 39 11.94 3.40 1.58
CA SER A 39 11.52 3.25 0.17
C SER A 39 12.49 3.93 -0.80
N VAL A 40 12.98 5.13 -0.46
CA VAL A 40 13.99 5.83 -1.26
C VAL A 40 15.31 5.06 -1.25
N LEU A 41 15.77 4.62 -0.08
CA LEU A 41 17.00 3.82 0.02
C LEU A 41 16.88 2.49 -0.73
N HIS A 42 15.74 1.80 -0.66
CA HIS A 42 15.46 0.62 -1.47
C HIS A 42 15.57 0.93 -2.97
N SER A 43 14.96 2.03 -3.43
CA SER A 43 14.96 2.41 -4.84
C SER A 43 16.38 2.75 -5.31
N LEU A 44 17.10 3.61 -4.58
CA LEU A 44 18.47 4.02 -4.90
C LEU A 44 19.43 2.83 -4.93
N THR A 45 19.37 1.97 -3.92
CA THR A 45 20.26 0.79 -3.88
C THR A 45 19.89 -0.25 -4.94
N SER A 46 18.64 -0.30 -5.39
CA SER A 46 18.20 -1.15 -6.51
C SER A 46 18.67 -0.64 -7.89
N LEU A 47 19.13 0.61 -7.99
CA LEU A 47 19.76 1.12 -9.23
C LEU A 47 21.16 0.50 -9.45
N PHE A 48 21.87 0.22 -8.36
CA PHE A 48 23.25 -0.28 -8.39
C PHE A 48 23.36 -1.79 -8.14
N LYS A 49 22.35 -2.39 -7.54
CA LYS A 49 22.30 -3.82 -7.20
C LYS A 49 20.94 -4.39 -7.56
N ALA A 50 20.87 -5.67 -7.88
CA ALA A 50 19.58 -6.31 -8.11
C ALA A 50 18.64 -6.14 -6.90
N ALA A 51 17.35 -5.91 -7.13
CA ALA A 51 16.37 -5.64 -6.07
C ALA A 51 16.26 -6.77 -5.02
N TYR A 52 16.57 -8.01 -5.40
CA TYR A 52 16.59 -9.18 -4.51
C TYR A 52 17.91 -9.33 -3.71
N SER A 53 18.91 -8.49 -3.97
CA SER A 53 20.17 -8.53 -3.22
C SER A 53 19.96 -8.11 -1.75
N PRO A 54 20.86 -8.49 -0.82
CA PRO A 54 20.62 -8.29 0.62
C PRO A 54 20.37 -6.83 1.02
N THR A 55 21.05 -5.86 0.40
CA THR A 55 20.95 -4.45 0.78
C THR A 55 19.60 -3.82 0.39
N PRO A 56 19.16 -3.80 -0.88
CA PRO A 56 17.87 -3.21 -1.23
C PRO A 56 16.70 -3.96 -0.60
N LEU A 57 16.79 -5.28 -0.48
CA LEU A 57 15.78 -6.10 0.18
C LEU A 57 15.65 -5.75 1.67
N ARG A 58 16.76 -5.46 2.36
CA ARG A 58 16.73 -5.02 3.75
C ARG A 58 15.94 -3.72 3.88
N PHE A 59 16.21 -2.72 3.04
CA PHE A 59 15.46 -1.46 3.04
C PHE A 59 13.99 -1.65 2.67
N TYR A 60 13.67 -2.53 1.72
CA TYR A 60 12.29 -2.90 1.39
C TYR A 60 11.53 -3.44 2.61
N ARG A 61 12.13 -4.36 3.36
CA ARG A 61 11.54 -4.93 4.58
C ARG A 61 11.37 -3.87 5.68
N TRP A 62 12.35 -2.99 5.87
CA TRP A 62 12.23 -1.90 6.84
C TRP A 62 11.12 -0.91 6.46
N ALA A 63 10.95 -0.62 5.17
CA ALA A 63 9.83 0.18 4.69
C ALA A 63 8.50 -0.51 5.02
N LEU A 64 8.36 -1.82 4.76
CA LEU A 64 7.15 -2.57 5.11
C LEU A 64 6.86 -2.59 6.62
N VAL A 65 7.88 -2.75 7.45
CA VAL A 65 7.71 -2.68 8.92
C VAL A 65 7.23 -1.30 9.35
N ALA A 66 7.80 -0.22 8.80
CA ALA A 66 7.37 1.15 9.08
C ALA A 66 5.93 1.40 8.61
N ILE A 67 5.56 0.90 7.43
CA ILE A 67 4.19 0.95 6.89
C ILE A 67 3.21 0.26 7.83
N ILE A 68 3.49 -1.00 8.19
CA ILE A 68 2.66 -1.80 9.11
C ILE A 68 2.49 -1.06 10.43
N PHE A 69 3.58 -0.52 10.98
CA PHE A 69 3.55 0.25 12.22
C PHE A 69 2.63 1.48 12.12
N SER A 70 2.75 2.28 11.07
CA SER A 70 1.88 3.46 10.86
C SER A 70 0.40 3.07 10.75
N TYR A 71 0.07 2.03 9.98
CA TYR A 71 -1.32 1.58 9.86
C TYR A 71 -1.86 0.98 11.15
N LEU A 72 -1.06 0.24 11.92
CA LEU A 72 -1.46 -0.25 13.25
C LEU A 72 -1.82 0.89 14.20
N ILE A 73 -1.09 2.01 14.15
CA ILE A 73 -1.45 3.21 14.91
C ILE A 73 -2.80 3.77 14.44
N VAL A 74 -3.00 3.92 13.13
CA VAL A 74 -4.27 4.41 12.56
C VAL A 74 -5.44 3.52 12.99
N LEU A 75 -5.32 2.20 12.84
CA LEU A 75 -6.38 1.27 13.25
C LEU A 75 -6.64 1.31 14.75
N ARG A 76 -5.58 1.37 15.58
CA ARG A 76 -5.74 1.54 17.03
C ARG A 76 -6.55 2.79 17.35
N GLN A 77 -6.29 3.90 16.66
CA GLN A 77 -7.03 5.15 16.86
C GLN A 77 -8.48 5.06 16.35
N SER A 78 -8.72 4.44 15.19
CA SER A 78 -10.06 4.25 14.62
C SER A 78 -10.95 3.36 15.49
N TYR A 79 -10.38 2.35 16.14
CA TYR A 79 -11.15 1.36 16.92
C TYR A 79 -10.97 1.47 18.44
N LYS A 80 -10.30 2.51 18.95
CA LYS A 80 -9.98 2.66 20.39
C LYS A 80 -11.18 2.54 21.34
N ASN A 81 -12.37 2.94 20.88
CA ASN A 81 -13.60 2.93 21.67
C ASN A 81 -14.40 1.62 21.53
N LYS A 82 -13.99 0.71 20.63
CA LYS A 82 -14.65 -0.57 20.40
C LYS A 82 -14.09 -1.60 21.39
N LYS A 83 -14.65 -1.60 22.60
CA LYS A 83 -14.37 -2.66 23.60
C LYS A 83 -14.77 -3.99 22.95
N SER A 84 -13.83 -4.93 22.81
CA SER A 84 -13.98 -6.27 22.18
C SER A 84 -13.77 -6.40 20.65
N LEU A 85 -12.88 -5.61 20.03
CA LEU A 85 -12.53 -5.75 18.61
C LEU A 85 -12.28 -7.23 18.15
N PRO A 86 -11.49 -8.07 18.86
CA PRO A 86 -11.26 -9.45 18.41
C PRO A 86 -12.54 -10.29 18.37
N PHE A 87 -13.40 -10.14 19.38
CA PHE A 87 -14.68 -10.83 19.45
C PHE A 87 -15.64 -10.33 18.36
N GLN A 88 -15.69 -9.02 18.11
CA GLN A 88 -16.51 -8.44 17.04
C GLN A 88 -16.07 -8.92 15.66
N LEU A 89 -14.77 -9.05 15.41
CA LEU A 89 -14.26 -9.58 14.14
C LEU A 89 -14.61 -11.06 13.92
N LEU A 90 -14.66 -11.85 15.00
CA LEU A 90 -14.97 -13.29 14.94
C LEU A 90 -16.47 -13.57 14.81
N VAL A 91 -17.30 -12.83 15.55
CA VAL A 91 -18.73 -13.15 15.72
C VAL A 91 -19.63 -12.28 14.85
N ASN A 92 -19.26 -11.02 14.60
CA ASN A 92 -20.11 -10.06 13.88
C ASN A 92 -19.65 -9.91 12.43
N ARG A 93 -20.28 -10.69 11.54
CA ARG A 93 -20.01 -10.64 10.10
C ARG A 93 -20.27 -9.26 9.49
N ASP A 94 -21.31 -8.56 9.95
CA ASP A 94 -21.64 -7.23 9.43
C ASP A 94 -20.56 -6.22 9.81
N PHE A 95 -20.08 -6.24 11.06
CA PHE A 95 -18.94 -5.43 11.49
C PHE A 95 -17.68 -5.75 10.68
N LEU A 96 -17.39 -7.04 10.47
CA LEU A 96 -16.24 -7.48 9.67
C LEU A 96 -16.31 -6.93 8.23
N LEU A 97 -17.47 -7.04 7.57
CA LEU A 97 -17.62 -6.65 6.17
C LEU A 97 -17.81 -5.14 5.97
N HIS A 98 -18.65 -4.49 6.79
CA HIS A 98 -19.03 -3.09 6.61
C HIS A 98 -18.08 -2.10 7.28
N ASP A 99 -17.56 -2.41 8.47
CA ASP A 99 -16.73 -1.48 9.23
C ASP A 99 -15.24 -1.79 9.02
N PHE A 100 -14.87 -3.07 9.09
CA PHE A 100 -13.47 -3.47 9.08
C PHE A 100 -12.88 -3.61 7.67
N LEU A 101 -13.40 -4.50 6.82
CA LEU A 101 -12.84 -4.75 5.48
C LEU A 101 -13.13 -3.63 4.49
N LYS A 102 -14.17 -2.82 4.72
CA LYS A 102 -14.45 -1.62 3.92
C LYS A 102 -13.45 -0.50 4.17
N ASN A 103 -12.74 -0.51 5.30
CA ASN A 103 -11.78 0.52 5.65
C ASN A 103 -10.50 0.36 4.83
N ASP A 104 -10.19 1.35 3.98
CA ASP A 104 -9.00 1.37 3.14
C ASP A 104 -7.70 1.13 3.95
N ASN A 105 -7.59 1.65 5.17
CA ASN A 105 -6.40 1.45 6.01
C ASN A 105 -6.20 -0.03 6.39
N VAL A 106 -7.29 -0.76 6.61
CA VAL A 106 -7.24 -2.21 6.86
C VAL A 106 -6.77 -2.94 5.62
N GLN A 107 -7.30 -2.58 4.45
CA GLN A 107 -6.91 -3.20 3.18
C GLN A 107 -5.42 -2.99 2.89
N TYR A 108 -4.92 -1.76 3.07
CA TYR A 108 -3.51 -1.44 2.92
C TYR A 108 -2.62 -2.17 3.95
N LEU A 109 -3.07 -2.31 5.21
CA LEU A 109 -2.35 -3.09 6.23
C LEU A 109 -2.26 -4.57 5.85
N LEU A 110 -3.38 -5.19 5.47
CA LEU A 110 -3.43 -6.60 5.07
C LEU A 110 -2.54 -6.84 3.84
N PHE A 111 -2.54 -5.92 2.88
CA PHE A 111 -1.65 -6.00 1.74
C PHE A 111 -0.18 -5.89 2.16
N ALA A 112 0.20 -4.91 2.98
CA ALA A 112 1.56 -4.75 3.49
C ALA A 112 2.05 -5.98 4.28
N LEU A 113 1.19 -6.58 5.11
CA LEU A 113 1.49 -7.83 5.82
C LEU A 113 1.74 -8.99 4.85
N SER A 114 0.93 -9.12 3.80
CA SER A 114 1.14 -10.14 2.78
C SER A 114 2.46 -9.95 2.03
N LEU A 115 2.84 -8.70 1.71
CA LEU A 115 4.13 -8.37 1.12
C LEU A 115 5.29 -8.70 2.07
N LEU A 116 5.16 -8.40 3.36
CA LEU A 116 6.21 -8.73 4.33
C LEU A 116 6.39 -10.24 4.41
N LEU A 117 5.30 -11.01 4.50
CA LEU A 117 5.31 -12.47 4.46
C LEU A 117 5.99 -12.99 3.19
N PHE A 118 5.68 -12.40 2.02
CA PHE A 118 6.34 -12.74 0.74
C PHE A 118 7.86 -12.60 0.80
N THR A 119 8.33 -11.58 1.51
CA THR A 119 9.76 -11.34 1.65
C THR A 119 10.44 -12.26 2.65
N THR A 120 9.73 -13.09 3.41
CA THR A 120 10.35 -14.04 4.34
C THR A 120 10.76 -15.31 3.59
N ASN A 121 12.06 -15.63 3.60
CA ASN A 121 12.55 -16.85 2.96
C ASN A 121 12.19 -18.09 3.76
N ALA A 122 11.80 -19.16 3.08
CA ALA A 122 12.00 -20.53 3.58
C ALA A 122 13.23 -21.22 2.93
N ASN A 123 13.72 -20.70 1.78
CA ASN A 123 14.88 -21.27 1.08
C ASN A 123 16.03 -20.24 0.99
N PRO A 124 17.20 -20.50 1.61
CA PRO A 124 18.33 -19.56 1.64
C PRO A 124 18.96 -19.33 0.25
N ASN A 125 18.82 -20.27 -0.69
CA ASN A 125 19.56 -20.26 -1.96
C ASN A 125 18.89 -19.47 -3.09
N ARG A 126 17.70 -18.89 -2.88
CA ARG A 126 16.96 -18.19 -3.95
C ARG A 126 16.50 -16.78 -3.68
N GLY A 127 16.68 -16.28 -2.45
CA GLY A 127 16.28 -14.93 -2.08
C GLY A 127 14.77 -14.67 -2.21
N PRO A 128 14.19 -13.82 -1.37
CA PRO A 128 12.85 -13.33 -1.62
C PRO A 128 12.94 -12.28 -2.73
N ILE A 129 11.96 -12.26 -3.62
CA ILE A 129 11.90 -11.21 -4.64
C ILE A 129 10.94 -10.14 -4.12
N PRO A 130 11.38 -8.89 -3.93
CA PRO A 130 10.45 -7.82 -3.59
C PRO A 130 9.48 -7.61 -4.76
N LEU A 131 8.21 -7.38 -4.46
CA LEU A 131 7.23 -7.00 -5.49
C LEU A 131 7.51 -5.56 -5.89
N GLN A 132 7.98 -5.36 -7.12
CA GLN A 132 8.40 -4.05 -7.62
C GLN A 132 7.19 -3.11 -7.70
N GLY A 133 7.39 -1.83 -7.41
CA GLY A 133 6.31 -0.84 -7.40
C GLY A 133 5.28 -0.96 -6.26
N ALA A 134 5.30 -2.06 -5.49
CA ALA A 134 4.36 -2.26 -4.38
C ALA A 134 4.49 -1.20 -3.27
N LEU A 135 5.67 -0.59 -3.11
CA LEU A 135 5.91 0.48 -2.15
C LEU A 135 5.46 1.88 -2.64
N TYR A 136 5.08 2.06 -3.91
CA TYR A 136 4.84 3.39 -4.47
C TYR A 136 3.66 4.09 -3.81
N SER A 137 2.48 3.45 -3.75
CA SER A 137 1.32 4.03 -3.08
C SER A 137 1.61 4.35 -1.61
N PHE A 138 2.24 3.43 -0.88
CA PHE A 138 2.61 3.64 0.52
C PHE A 138 3.56 4.83 0.71
N THR A 139 4.54 4.97 -0.18
CA THR A 139 5.53 6.05 -0.13
C THR A 139 4.87 7.39 -0.43
N ILE A 140 4.01 7.44 -1.45
CA ILE A 140 3.28 8.66 -1.82
C ILE A 140 2.39 9.09 -0.65
N PHE A 141 1.51 8.22 -0.14
CA PHE A 141 0.65 8.58 1.00
C PHE A 141 1.47 8.98 2.24
N SER A 142 2.57 8.28 2.51
CA SER A 142 3.46 8.63 3.63
C SER A 142 4.10 10.00 3.49
N THR A 143 4.47 10.42 2.27
CA THR A 143 4.97 11.79 2.02
C THR A 143 3.92 12.83 2.37
N PHE A 144 2.67 12.67 1.90
CA PHE A 144 1.60 13.61 2.22
C PHE A 144 1.27 13.65 3.71
N HIS A 145 1.24 12.50 4.38
CA HIS A 145 1.02 12.41 5.83
C HIS A 145 2.15 13.06 6.63
N ALA A 146 3.41 12.82 6.26
CA ALA A 146 4.56 13.44 6.90
C ALA A 146 4.56 14.96 6.72
N LEU A 147 4.30 15.45 5.52
CA LEU A 147 4.19 16.88 5.23
C LEU A 147 3.05 17.54 6.00
N ASN A 148 1.87 16.91 6.05
CA ASN A 148 0.73 17.43 6.79
C ASN A 148 1.02 17.51 8.30
N TYR A 149 1.64 16.46 8.87
CA TYR A 149 2.01 16.49 10.28
C TYR A 149 3.04 17.59 10.56
N PHE A 150 4.07 17.71 9.71
CA PHE A 150 5.11 18.73 9.83
C PHE A 150 4.52 20.14 9.78
N ASN A 151 3.63 20.41 8.83
CA ASN A 151 2.92 21.67 8.68
C ASN A 151 2.08 22.04 9.91
N ASN A 152 1.36 21.07 10.50
CA ASN A 152 0.41 21.34 11.58
C ASN A 152 1.07 21.37 12.97
N ASN A 153 2.20 20.68 13.16
CA ASN A 153 2.77 20.45 14.49
C ASN A 153 4.20 20.98 14.67
N LEU A 154 5.04 20.93 13.64
CA LEU A 154 6.49 21.18 13.77
C LEU A 154 6.91 22.54 13.25
N ASN A 155 6.29 23.03 12.18
CA ASN A 155 6.72 24.26 11.51
C ASN A 155 5.79 25.44 11.74
N LYS A 156 5.64 25.91 12.98
CA LYS A 156 4.72 27.03 13.29
C LYS A 156 5.28 28.43 12.97
N SER A 157 6.59 28.56 12.71
CA SER A 157 7.27 29.86 12.61
C SER A 157 7.75 30.24 11.21
N ASN A 158 7.89 29.30 10.26
CA ASN A 158 8.37 29.60 8.91
C ASN A 158 7.21 29.64 7.90
N ALA A 159 6.66 30.84 7.67
CA ALA A 159 5.55 31.09 6.75
C ALA A 159 5.85 30.65 5.31
N ARG A 160 7.06 30.92 4.79
CA ARG A 160 7.45 30.53 3.43
C ARG A 160 7.41 29.01 3.23
N LEU A 161 7.91 28.26 4.23
CA LEU A 161 7.88 26.81 4.18
C LEU A 161 6.46 26.25 4.32
N LEU A 162 5.62 26.86 5.16
CA LEU A 162 4.20 26.51 5.28
C LEU A 162 3.45 26.69 3.95
N ASP A 163 3.63 27.83 3.30
CA ASP A 163 2.97 28.13 2.02
C ASP A 163 3.47 27.20 0.92
N TRP A 164 4.76 26.89 0.89
CA TRP A 164 5.31 25.91 -0.04
C TRP A 164 4.70 24.53 0.15
N ILE A 165 4.60 24.03 1.38
CA ILE A 165 3.99 22.71 1.66
C ILE A 165 2.53 22.69 1.23
N LYS A 166 1.76 23.73 1.54
CA LYS A 166 0.35 23.84 1.15
C LYS A 166 0.20 23.85 -0.38
N ASN A 167 1.02 24.64 -1.08
CA ASN A 167 1.02 24.70 -2.53
C ASN A 167 1.40 23.36 -3.16
N PHE A 168 2.43 22.69 -2.63
CA PHE A 168 2.81 21.35 -3.04
C PHE A 168 1.65 20.36 -2.87
N GLN A 169 1.01 20.35 -1.70
CA GLN A 169 -0.10 19.46 -1.42
C GLN A 169 -1.30 19.73 -2.36
N ALA A 170 -1.65 20.99 -2.56
CA ALA A 170 -2.73 21.38 -3.47
C ALA A 170 -2.43 20.98 -4.93
N GLN A 171 -1.20 21.17 -5.39
CA GLN A 171 -0.82 20.90 -6.77
C GLN A 171 -0.70 19.40 -7.09
N PHE A 172 -0.20 18.61 -6.13
CA PHE A 172 0.18 17.22 -6.38
C PHE A 172 -0.79 16.19 -5.79
N SER A 173 -1.67 16.52 -4.86
CA SER A 173 -2.55 15.53 -4.20
C SER A 173 -3.35 14.68 -5.21
N GLU A 174 -4.08 15.32 -6.12
CA GLU A 174 -4.90 14.61 -7.11
C GLU A 174 -4.04 13.80 -8.10
N LYS A 175 -2.96 14.39 -8.60
CA LYS A 175 -2.00 13.72 -9.50
C LYS A 175 -1.38 12.49 -8.83
N SER A 176 -1.04 12.62 -7.55
CA SER A 176 -0.50 11.54 -6.74
C SER A 176 -1.50 10.41 -6.57
N HIS A 177 -2.80 10.69 -6.40
CA HIS A 177 -3.82 9.64 -6.40
C HIS A 177 -3.88 8.86 -7.73
N TYR A 178 -3.75 9.53 -8.87
CA TYR A 178 -3.66 8.87 -10.18
C TYR A 178 -2.40 8.02 -10.34
N ILE A 179 -1.26 8.52 -9.86
CA ILE A 179 0.01 7.78 -9.88
C ILE A 179 -0.08 6.55 -8.98
N CYS A 180 -0.66 6.67 -7.78
CA CYS A 180 -0.92 5.53 -6.89
C CYS A 180 -1.78 4.46 -7.57
N ALA A 181 -2.93 4.86 -8.12
CA ALA A 181 -3.83 3.95 -8.82
C ALA A 181 -3.15 3.25 -10.02
N THR A 182 -2.31 3.99 -10.75
CA THR A 182 -1.53 3.44 -11.87
C THR A 182 -0.48 2.46 -11.39
N ALA A 183 0.30 2.81 -10.37
CA ALA A 183 1.32 1.95 -9.78
C ALA A 183 0.71 0.66 -9.22
N GLU A 184 -0.43 0.77 -8.52
CA GLU A 184 -1.24 -0.37 -8.10
C GLU A 184 -1.61 -1.21 -9.32
N ALA A 185 -2.29 -0.66 -10.33
CA ALA A 185 -2.69 -1.42 -11.53
C ALA A 185 -1.51 -2.14 -12.21
N MET A 186 -0.32 -1.54 -12.27
CA MET A 186 0.88 -2.17 -12.87
C MET A 186 1.37 -3.42 -12.12
N ILE A 187 1.01 -3.60 -10.85
CA ILE A 187 1.31 -4.84 -10.12
C ILE A 187 0.55 -6.03 -10.72
N LEU A 188 -0.60 -5.83 -11.37
CA LEU A 188 -1.32 -6.90 -12.08
C LEU A 188 -0.45 -7.55 -13.18
N LEU A 189 0.38 -6.76 -13.86
CA LEU A 189 1.30 -7.29 -14.87
C LEU A 189 2.35 -8.20 -14.26
N GLN A 190 2.81 -7.90 -13.05
CA GLN A 190 3.77 -8.75 -12.33
C GLN A 190 3.13 -10.09 -11.92
N MET A 191 1.82 -10.13 -11.65
CA MET A 191 1.11 -11.37 -11.31
C MET A 191 1.17 -12.42 -12.43
N ILE A 192 1.27 -11.99 -13.69
CA ILE A 192 1.46 -12.87 -14.86
C ILE A 192 2.72 -13.73 -14.71
N THR A 193 3.75 -13.21 -14.03
CA THR A 193 5.01 -13.95 -13.81
C THR A 193 5.02 -14.72 -12.48
N ILE A 194 4.35 -14.21 -11.44
CA ILE A 194 4.31 -14.82 -10.11
C ILE A 194 3.46 -16.11 -10.11
N VAL A 195 2.33 -16.11 -10.82
CA VAL A 195 1.42 -17.27 -10.85
C VAL A 195 2.09 -18.51 -11.47
N PRO A 196 2.68 -18.46 -12.68
CA PRO A 196 3.41 -19.60 -13.24
C PRO A 196 4.57 -20.06 -12.36
N ARG A 197 5.31 -19.11 -11.76
CA ARG A 197 6.38 -19.44 -10.81
C ARG A 197 5.86 -20.24 -9.62
N THR A 198 4.67 -19.89 -9.10
CA THR A 198 4.03 -20.60 -8.00
C THR A 198 3.69 -22.04 -8.38
N LEU A 199 3.15 -22.25 -9.58
CA LEU A 199 2.88 -23.60 -10.10
C LEU A 199 4.17 -24.40 -10.25
N ILE A 200 5.24 -23.80 -10.77
CA ILE A 200 6.54 -24.47 -10.91
C ILE A 200 7.10 -24.86 -9.53
N LEU A 201 6.97 -24.00 -8.51
CA LEU A 201 7.42 -24.30 -7.15
C LEU A 201 6.64 -25.46 -6.51
N LEU A 202 5.34 -25.56 -6.79
CA LEU A 202 4.48 -26.65 -6.30
C LEU A 202 4.81 -27.97 -7.00
N VAL A 203 4.76 -27.99 -8.33
CA VAL A 203 4.80 -29.21 -9.13
C VAL A 203 6.21 -29.80 -9.22
N PHE A 204 7.22 -28.96 -9.47
CA PHE A 204 8.56 -29.46 -9.81
C PHE A 204 9.55 -29.40 -8.64
N ARG A 205 9.25 -28.67 -7.57
CA ARG A 205 10.20 -28.42 -6.48
C ARG A 205 9.68 -28.74 -5.09
N TRP A 206 8.40 -29.13 -4.96
CA TRP A 206 7.76 -29.46 -3.69
C TRP A 206 7.94 -28.38 -2.60
N GLN A 207 8.09 -27.10 -2.99
CA GLN A 207 8.30 -26.00 -2.05
C GLN A 207 6.97 -25.41 -1.59
N VAL A 208 6.17 -26.24 -0.93
CA VAL A 208 4.78 -25.93 -0.54
C VAL A 208 4.69 -24.63 0.24
N LEU A 209 5.60 -24.38 1.20
CA LEU A 209 5.60 -23.14 1.98
C LEU A 209 5.82 -21.88 1.13
N ASN A 210 6.78 -21.91 0.19
CA ASN A 210 7.03 -20.75 -0.68
C ASN A 210 5.87 -20.53 -1.64
N ALA A 211 5.29 -21.61 -2.17
CA ALA A 211 4.11 -21.52 -3.01
C ALA A 211 2.89 -20.98 -2.26
N ALA A 212 2.68 -21.39 -1.00
CA ALA A 212 1.62 -20.87 -0.15
C ALA A 212 1.79 -19.36 0.08
N LYS A 213 3.01 -18.88 0.37
CA LYS A 213 3.31 -17.44 0.50
C LYS A 213 3.00 -16.68 -0.78
N HIS A 214 3.39 -17.22 -1.94
CA HIS A 214 3.09 -16.61 -3.23
C HIS A 214 1.57 -16.54 -3.47
N LEU A 215 0.86 -17.63 -3.21
CA LEU A 215 -0.59 -17.69 -3.37
C LEU A 215 -1.30 -16.68 -2.45
N ILE A 216 -0.87 -16.57 -1.19
CA ILE A 216 -1.40 -15.57 -0.24
C ILE A 216 -1.27 -14.16 -0.81
N VAL A 217 -0.12 -13.81 -1.39
CA VAL A 217 0.12 -12.48 -1.98
C VAL A 217 -0.70 -12.24 -3.23
N VAL A 218 -0.82 -13.25 -4.11
CA VAL A 218 -1.65 -13.13 -5.31
C VAL A 218 -3.12 -12.92 -4.91
N LEU A 219 -3.63 -13.73 -3.99
CA LEU A 219 -5.02 -13.64 -3.52
C LEU A 219 -5.27 -12.34 -2.77
N SER A 220 -4.38 -11.95 -1.84
CA SER A 220 -4.51 -10.68 -1.10
C SER A 220 -4.50 -9.49 -2.04
N TYR A 221 -3.64 -9.51 -3.06
CA TYR A 221 -3.54 -8.43 -4.04
C TYR A 221 -4.77 -8.36 -4.97
N VAL A 222 -5.27 -9.50 -5.45
CA VAL A 222 -6.50 -9.54 -6.27
C VAL A 222 -7.70 -9.00 -5.49
N VAL A 223 -7.83 -9.37 -4.21
CA VAL A 223 -8.88 -8.81 -3.33
C VAL A 223 -8.65 -7.32 -3.13
N PHE A 224 -7.43 -6.91 -2.77
CA PHE A 224 -7.07 -5.51 -2.56
C PHE A 224 -7.43 -4.63 -3.76
N ILE A 225 -6.95 -4.95 -4.96
CA ILE A 225 -7.18 -4.12 -6.15
C ILE A 225 -8.65 -4.13 -6.56
N LYS A 226 -9.38 -5.23 -6.31
CA LYS A 226 -10.80 -5.31 -6.58
C LYS A 226 -11.62 -4.42 -5.63
N LEU A 227 -11.30 -4.42 -4.35
CA LEU A 227 -11.94 -3.52 -3.38
C LEU A 227 -11.67 -2.06 -3.74
N ARG A 228 -10.41 -1.74 -4.09
CA ARG A 228 -10.02 -0.41 -4.57
C ARG A 228 -10.77 0.00 -5.83
N TYR A 229 -10.96 -0.90 -6.80
CA TYR A 229 -11.76 -0.63 -8.01
C TYR A 229 -13.21 -0.27 -7.70
N GLU A 230 -13.83 -0.90 -6.70
CA GLU A 230 -15.23 -0.61 -6.31
C GLU A 230 -15.36 0.66 -5.48
N GLN A 231 -14.37 0.98 -4.64
CA GLN A 231 -14.45 2.06 -3.66
C GLN A 231 -13.83 3.38 -4.15
N ASN A 232 -12.85 3.32 -5.04
CA ASN A 232 -12.08 4.48 -5.47
C ASN A 232 -12.31 4.80 -6.95
N ALA A 233 -12.93 5.96 -7.22
CA ALA A 233 -13.23 6.41 -8.58
C ALA A 233 -11.98 6.56 -9.47
N VAL A 234 -10.85 7.02 -8.91
CA VAL A 234 -9.60 7.17 -9.66
C VAL A 234 -9.04 5.81 -10.06
N THR A 235 -9.00 4.84 -9.14
CA THR A 235 -8.59 3.46 -9.43
C THR A 235 -9.48 2.83 -10.51
N LYS A 236 -10.80 3.04 -10.42
CA LYS A 236 -11.75 2.60 -11.43
C LYS A 236 -11.43 3.17 -12.81
N THR A 237 -11.30 4.50 -12.92
CA THR A 237 -10.96 5.19 -14.17
C THR A 237 -9.65 4.69 -14.76
N VAL A 238 -8.62 4.48 -13.95
CA VAL A 238 -7.32 3.97 -14.41
C VAL A 238 -7.45 2.55 -14.96
N ILE A 239 -8.12 1.65 -14.24
CA ILE A 239 -8.29 0.25 -14.67
C ILE A 239 -9.16 0.17 -15.92
N ASP A 240 -10.30 0.87 -15.94
CA ASP A 240 -11.19 0.92 -17.11
C ASP A 240 -10.46 1.51 -18.33
N GLY A 241 -9.63 2.54 -18.12
CA GLY A 241 -8.78 3.11 -19.16
C GLY A 241 -7.76 2.12 -19.74
N TYR A 242 -7.16 1.26 -18.91
CA TYR A 242 -6.29 0.19 -19.41
C TYR A 242 -7.05 -0.89 -20.16
N VAL A 243 -8.22 -1.31 -19.66
CA VAL A 243 -9.09 -2.28 -20.34
C VAL A 243 -9.50 -1.75 -21.71
N LEU A 244 -9.90 -0.47 -21.79
CA LEU A 244 -10.27 0.17 -23.05
C LEU A 244 -9.11 0.23 -24.04
N LYS A 245 -7.89 0.55 -23.57
CA LYS A 245 -6.69 0.53 -24.43
C LYS A 245 -6.43 -0.84 -25.03
N VAL A 246 -6.58 -1.92 -24.25
CA VAL A 246 -6.44 -3.29 -24.74
C VAL A 246 -7.55 -3.64 -25.73
N ASP A 247 -8.79 -3.25 -25.44
CA ASP A 247 -9.93 -3.47 -26.34
C ASP A 247 -9.73 -2.77 -27.69
N THR A 248 -9.31 -1.51 -27.68
CA THR A 248 -9.01 -0.74 -28.88
C THR A 248 -7.85 -1.35 -29.66
N LEU A 249 -6.77 -1.77 -28.99
CA LEU A 249 -5.62 -2.40 -29.64
C LEU A 249 -6.01 -3.71 -30.35
N LEU A 250 -6.79 -4.57 -29.70
CA LEU A 250 -7.22 -5.86 -30.25
C LEU A 250 -8.28 -5.73 -31.34
N SER A 251 -9.04 -4.64 -31.33
CA SER A 251 -10.10 -4.35 -32.31
C SER A 251 -9.62 -3.47 -33.47
N ALA A 252 -8.41 -2.90 -33.39
CA ALA A 252 -7.87 -2.02 -34.41
C ALA A 252 -7.72 -2.76 -35.77
N PRO A 253 -8.33 -2.24 -36.86
CA PRO A 253 -8.23 -2.84 -38.18
C PRO A 253 -6.78 -2.94 -38.69
N GLN A 254 -5.95 -1.95 -38.36
CA GLN A 254 -4.53 -1.92 -38.74
C GLN A 254 -3.66 -3.00 -38.08
N LEU A 255 -4.16 -3.67 -37.02
CA LEU A 255 -3.49 -4.80 -36.35
C LEU A 255 -4.13 -6.14 -36.75
N ALA A 256 -4.50 -6.30 -38.03
CA ALA A 256 -4.99 -7.56 -38.61
C ALA A 256 -4.03 -8.75 -38.42
N VAL A 257 -2.77 -8.48 -38.05
CA VAL A 257 -1.73 -9.49 -37.73
C VAL A 257 -1.97 -10.17 -36.38
N ILE A 258 -2.80 -9.63 -35.47
CA ILE A 258 -3.05 -10.27 -34.17
C ILE A 258 -3.87 -11.56 -34.38
N PRO A 259 -3.34 -12.74 -33.97
CA PRO A 259 -4.03 -14.00 -34.14
C PRO A 259 -5.42 -13.99 -33.49
N VAL A 260 -6.40 -14.59 -34.17
CA VAL A 260 -7.79 -14.70 -33.68
C VAL A 260 -7.85 -15.35 -32.29
N GLN A 261 -6.93 -16.28 -32.01
CA GLN A 261 -6.78 -16.96 -30.73
C GLN A 261 -6.50 -15.96 -29.59
N VAL A 262 -5.70 -14.92 -29.82
CA VAL A 262 -5.38 -13.89 -28.81
C VAL A 262 -6.62 -13.03 -28.53
N LYS A 263 -7.37 -12.66 -29.57
CA LYS A 263 -8.62 -11.91 -29.43
C LYS A 263 -9.65 -12.73 -28.64
N ASN A 264 -9.86 -13.99 -29.00
CA ASN A 264 -10.76 -14.90 -28.29
C ASN A 264 -10.32 -15.09 -26.83
N PHE A 265 -9.03 -15.27 -26.58
CA PHE A 265 -8.49 -15.40 -25.23
C PHE A 265 -8.82 -14.18 -24.36
N TRP A 266 -8.64 -12.95 -24.88
CA TRP A 266 -8.98 -11.74 -24.14
C TRP A 266 -10.49 -11.56 -23.93
N PHE A 267 -11.26 -11.55 -25.03
CA PHE A 267 -12.68 -11.18 -24.99
C PHE A 267 -13.57 -12.24 -24.34
N VAL A 268 -13.24 -13.53 -24.51
CA VAL A 268 -14.04 -14.64 -23.98
C VAL A 268 -13.44 -15.15 -22.68
N THR A 269 -12.18 -15.56 -22.70
CA THR A 269 -11.58 -16.25 -21.55
C THR A 269 -11.26 -15.29 -20.41
N VAL A 270 -10.40 -14.28 -20.62
CA VAL A 270 -9.96 -13.37 -19.56
C VAL A 270 -11.13 -12.60 -18.98
N LYS A 271 -11.90 -11.91 -19.82
CA LYS A 271 -13.09 -11.16 -19.36
C LYS A 271 -14.13 -12.07 -18.71
N GLY A 272 -14.33 -13.29 -19.23
CA GLY A 272 -15.22 -14.28 -18.63
C GLY A 272 -14.78 -14.71 -17.24
N LEU A 273 -13.49 -15.01 -17.06
CA LEU A 273 -12.90 -15.38 -15.77
C LEU A 273 -12.99 -14.23 -14.75
N VAL A 274 -12.70 -13.00 -15.17
CA VAL A 274 -12.84 -11.82 -14.30
C VAL A 274 -14.28 -11.67 -13.84
N ARG A 275 -15.26 -11.76 -14.75
CA ARG A 275 -16.68 -11.68 -14.39
C ARG A 275 -17.11 -12.80 -13.45
N LYS A 276 -16.68 -14.04 -13.70
CA LYS A 276 -17.07 -15.23 -12.93
C LYS A 276 -16.45 -15.28 -11.53
N TYR A 277 -15.15 -15.01 -11.42
CA TYR A 277 -14.40 -15.24 -10.17
C TYR A 277 -14.07 -13.98 -9.39
N ILE A 278 -13.84 -12.86 -10.07
CA ILE A 278 -13.51 -11.57 -9.43
C ILE A 278 -14.77 -10.72 -9.24
N GLY A 279 -15.73 -10.81 -10.17
CA GLY A 279 -17.00 -10.08 -10.14
C GLY A 279 -17.81 -10.22 -8.85
N PRO A 280 -17.90 -11.43 -8.24
CA PRO A 280 -18.61 -11.63 -6.97
C PRO A 280 -17.91 -11.04 -5.73
N ILE A 281 -16.62 -10.70 -5.81
CA ILE A 281 -15.88 -10.09 -4.71
C ILE A 281 -16.36 -8.64 -4.58
N ARG A 282 -17.33 -8.43 -3.68
CA ARG A 282 -17.91 -7.11 -3.41
C ARG A 282 -18.16 -6.98 -1.92
N LEU A 283 -17.97 -5.77 -1.40
CA LEU A 283 -18.42 -5.44 -0.06
C LEU A 283 -19.90 -5.09 -0.12
N PRO A 284 -20.66 -5.42 0.95
CA PRO A 284 -22.07 -5.08 1.00
C PRO A 284 -22.26 -3.56 0.89
N GLN A 285 -23.17 -3.16 0.01
CA GLN A 285 -23.49 -1.74 -0.18
C GLN A 285 -24.22 -1.22 1.07
N SER A 286 -23.89 -0.01 1.50
CA SER A 286 -24.64 0.66 2.57
C SER A 286 -26.09 0.82 2.11
N LYS A 287 -27.05 0.36 2.92
CA LYS A 287 -28.47 0.65 2.68
C LYS A 287 -28.62 2.17 2.49
N PRO A 288 -29.33 2.66 1.46
CA PRO A 288 -29.61 4.08 1.34
C PRO A 288 -30.28 4.50 2.66
N GLY A 289 -29.65 5.44 3.37
CA GLY A 289 -30.23 5.98 4.59
C GLY A 289 -31.64 6.46 4.28
N LYS A 290 -32.61 6.12 5.14
CA LYS A 290 -33.88 6.86 5.18
C LYS A 290 -33.48 8.33 5.23
N LYS A 291 -33.79 9.07 4.16
CA LYS A 291 -33.81 10.53 4.25
C LYS A 291 -34.74 10.83 5.41
N GLU A 292 -34.18 11.36 6.50
CA GLU A 292 -35.01 12.02 7.50
C GLU A 292 -35.75 13.12 6.72
N MET A 293 -37.07 12.99 6.68
CA MET A 293 -37.99 13.96 6.07
C MET A 293 -38.05 15.21 6.93
#